data_AF-A0AA96S5R8-F1
#
_entry.id   AF-A0AA96S5R8-F1
#
_cell.length_a   1.000
_cell.length_b   1.000
_cell.length_c   1.000
_cell.angle_alpha   90.00
_cell.angle_beta   90.00
_cell.angle_gamma   90.00
#
_symmetry.space_group_name_H-M   'P 1'
#
loop_
_entity.id
_entity.type
_entity.pdbx_description
1 polymer ?
#
loop_
_entity_poly.entity_id
_entity_poly.type
_entity_poly.pdbx_seq_one_letter_code
_entity_poly.pdbx_strand_id
1 'polypeptide(L)'
;MKVNEAEKFREFLKESFGAGVKIRELRLSDEETEYIKRIYPRASLNKSIPTEAPDGKRWYKVSLRPPKNDKELQVKDHLSAIQQENLQLKQELERLKREKGRAE
;
A
#
# COMPACT_ATOMS: atom_id res chain seq x y z
N MET A 1 -22.24 -4.00 -16.95
CA MET A 1 -22.87 -4.65 -15.79
C MET A 1 -24.26 -4.08 -15.71
N LYS A 2 -25.32 -4.89 -15.53
CA LYS A 2 -26.68 -4.33 -15.40
C LYS A 2 -26.82 -3.60 -14.06
N VAL A 3 -27.76 -2.65 -13.97
CA VAL A 3 -27.93 -1.82 -12.76
C VAL A 3 -28.16 -2.67 -11.50
N ASN A 4 -29.08 -3.62 -11.55
CA ASN A 4 -29.38 -4.52 -10.42
C ASN A 4 -28.17 -5.38 -10.01
N GLU A 5 -27.36 -5.84 -10.97
CA GLU A 5 -26.14 -6.60 -10.70
C GLU A 5 -25.07 -5.73 -10.03
N ALA A 6 -24.95 -4.47 -10.46
CA ALA A 6 -24.01 -3.52 -9.88
C ALA A 6 -24.37 -3.17 -8.42
N GLU A 7 -25.66 -3.09 -8.09
CA GLU A 7 -26.10 -2.84 -6.72
C GLU A 7 -25.81 -4.01 -5.79
N LYS A 8 -26.15 -5.24 -6.22
CA LYS A 8 -25.81 -6.47 -5.50
C LYS A 8 -24.30 -6.59 -5.29
N PHE A 9 -23.52 -6.27 -6.32
CA PHE A 9 -22.06 -6.31 -6.21
C PHE A 9 -21.51 -5.24 -5.27
N ARG A 10 -22.09 -4.04 -5.26
CA ARG A 10 -21.74 -2.97 -4.32
C ARG A 10 -22.02 -3.37 -2.87
N GLU A 11 -23.16 -4.01 -2.61
CA GLU A 11 -23.49 -4.55 -1.28
C GLU A 11 -22.50 -5.63 -0.86
N PHE A 12 -22.21 -6.58 -1.75
CA PHE A 12 -21.19 -7.60 -1.53
C PHE A 12 -19.81 -7.01 -1.17
N LEU A 13 -19.38 -5.94 -1.86
CA LEU A 13 -18.11 -5.27 -1.56
C LEU A 13 -18.15 -4.58 -0.19
N LYS A 14 -19.27 -3.94 0.16
CA LYS A 14 -19.45 -3.29 1.46
C LYS A 14 -19.35 -4.28 2.61
N GLU A 15 -19.92 -5.47 2.45
CA GLU A 15 -19.82 -6.56 3.42
C GLU A 15 -18.40 -7.15 3.45
N SER A 16 -17.80 -7.39 2.27
CA SER A 16 -16.47 -7.97 2.13
C SER A 16 -15.36 -7.15 2.80
N PHE A 17 -15.46 -5.83 2.69
CA PHE A 17 -14.52 -4.85 3.27
C PHE A 17 -15.08 -4.11 4.50
N GLY A 18 -16.16 -4.64 5.09
CA GLY A 18 -16.72 -4.14 6.34
C GLY A 18 -15.76 -4.30 7.53
N ALA A 19 -16.13 -3.73 8.68
CA ALA A 19 -15.41 -3.90 9.95
C ALA A 19 -13.90 -3.59 9.92
N GLY A 20 -13.46 -2.67 9.05
CA GLY A 20 -12.06 -2.27 8.96
C GLY A 20 -11.18 -3.19 8.11
N VAL A 21 -11.73 -4.22 7.47
CA VAL A 21 -10.99 -5.07 6.53
C VAL A 21 -10.58 -4.24 5.31
N LYS A 22 -9.27 -4.23 5.01
CA LYS A 22 -8.71 -3.45 3.88
C LYS A 22 -8.15 -4.31 2.76
N ILE A 23 -7.95 -5.60 3.01
CA ILE A 23 -7.38 -6.55 2.07
C ILE A 23 -8.24 -7.80 2.09
N ARG A 24 -8.63 -8.29 0.91
CA ARG A 24 -9.41 -9.52 0.78
C ARG A 24 -9.11 -10.22 -0.53
N GLU A 25 -9.17 -11.54 -0.53
CA GLU A 25 -9.15 -12.31 -1.77
C GLU A 25 -10.57 -12.48 -2.30
N LEU A 26 -10.77 -12.08 -3.55
CA LEU A 26 -12.07 -12.10 -4.22
C LEU A 26 -11.93 -12.79 -5.57
N ARG A 27 -12.99 -13.50 -5.97
CA ARG A 27 -13.08 -14.15 -7.28
C ARG A 27 -13.90 -13.27 -8.20
N LEU A 28 -13.25 -12.65 -9.17
CA LEU A 28 -13.81 -11.52 -9.92
C LEU A 28 -13.75 -11.79 -11.43
N SER A 29 -14.78 -11.36 -12.14
CA SER A 29 -14.74 -11.18 -13.59
C SER A 29 -13.96 -9.92 -13.97
N ASP A 30 -13.61 -9.79 -15.25
CA ASP A 30 -12.95 -8.58 -15.74
C ASP A 30 -13.84 -7.33 -15.54
N GLU A 31 -15.15 -7.46 -15.79
CA GLU A 31 -16.13 -6.39 -15.53
C GLU A 31 -16.20 -5.98 -14.05
N GLU A 32 -16.18 -6.96 -13.13
CA GLU A 32 -16.17 -6.69 -11.68
C GLU A 32 -14.87 -6.00 -11.24
N THR A 33 -13.73 -6.37 -11.83
CA THR A 33 -12.45 -5.68 -11.55
C THR A 33 -12.44 -4.24 -12.05
N GLU A 34 -13.01 -3.97 -13.23
CA GLU A 34 -13.17 -2.60 -13.73
C GLU A 34 -14.09 -1.78 -12.84
N TYR A 35 -15.20 -2.38 -12.39
CA TYR A 35 -16.10 -1.72 -11.45
C TYR A 35 -15.39 -1.32 -10.16
N ILE A 36 -14.62 -2.23 -9.54
CA ILE A 36 -13.84 -1.94 -8.32
C ILE A 36 -12.86 -0.79 -8.57
N LYS A 37 -12.12 -0.78 -9.69
CA LYS A 37 -11.19 0.31 -10.02
C LYS A 37 -11.91 1.64 -10.18
N ARG A 38 -13.14 1.65 -10.70
CA ARG A 38 -13.93 2.88 -10.84
C ARG A 38 -14.37 3.45 -9.50
N ILE A 39 -14.85 2.60 -8.57
CA ILE A 39 -15.39 3.07 -7.27
C ILE A 39 -14.32 3.19 -6.18
N TYR A 40 -13.21 2.47 -6.32
CA TYR A 40 -12.02 2.57 -5.49
C TYR A 40 -10.78 2.80 -6.38
N PRO A 41 -10.56 4.03 -6.90
CA PRO A 41 -9.45 4.32 -7.83
C PRO A 41 -8.06 4.04 -7.30
N ARG A 42 -7.91 3.96 -5.97
CA ARG A 42 -6.64 3.64 -5.29
C ARG A 42 -6.49 2.16 -4.95
N ALA A 43 -7.48 1.32 -5.28
CA ALA A 43 -7.40 -0.10 -4.99
C ALA A 43 -6.34 -0.78 -5.86
N SER A 44 -5.59 -1.70 -5.28
CA SER A 44 -4.73 -2.62 -6.03
C SER A 44 -5.39 -3.99 -6.15
N LEU A 45 -5.30 -4.58 -7.33
CA LEU A 45 -5.85 -5.90 -7.65
C LEU A 45 -4.72 -6.75 -8.25
N ASN A 46 -4.18 -7.66 -7.45
CA ASN A 46 -3.12 -8.57 -7.89
C ASN A 46 -3.72 -9.96 -8.11
N LYS A 47 -3.46 -10.57 -9.27
CA LYS A 47 -3.90 -11.95 -9.54
C LYS A 47 -3.22 -12.89 -8.54
N SER A 48 -4.00 -13.60 -7.72
CA SER A 48 -3.48 -14.57 -6.75
C SER A 48 -3.15 -15.91 -7.42
N ILE A 49 -3.95 -16.30 -8.42
CA ILE A 49 -3.81 -17.57 -9.14
C ILE A 49 -3.89 -17.27 -10.65
N PRO A 50 -2.97 -17.83 -11.48
CA PRO A 50 -2.94 -17.56 -12.91
C PRO A 50 -4.11 -18.19 -13.68
N THR A 51 -4.73 -19.23 -13.13
CA THR A 51 -5.79 -20.00 -13.78
C THR A 51 -7.15 -19.30 -13.66
N GLU A 52 -7.83 -19.19 -14.80
CA GLU A 52 -9.22 -18.76 -14.88
C GLU A 52 -10.16 -19.92 -14.52
N ALA A 53 -11.18 -19.63 -13.72
CA ALA A 53 -12.21 -20.61 -13.38
C ALA A 53 -13.16 -20.83 -14.58
N PRO A 54 -13.89 -21.96 -14.65
CA PRO A 54 -14.80 -22.25 -15.77
C PRO A 54 -15.90 -21.21 -16.01
N ASP A 55 -16.19 -20.36 -15.03
CA ASP A 55 -17.16 -19.26 -15.14
C ASP A 55 -16.53 -17.93 -15.58
N GLY A 56 -15.28 -17.95 -16.07
CA GLY A 56 -14.56 -16.78 -16.56
C GLY A 56 -14.02 -15.85 -15.48
N LYS A 57 -14.12 -16.23 -14.20
CA LYS A 57 -13.59 -15.42 -13.08
C LYS A 57 -12.20 -15.85 -12.64
N ARG A 58 -11.43 -14.91 -12.08
CA ARG A 58 -10.09 -15.15 -11.54
C ARG A 58 -10.00 -14.73 -10.08
N TRP A 59 -9.08 -15.35 -9.33
CA TRP A 59 -8.80 -14.96 -7.96
C TRP A 59 -7.86 -13.75 -7.93
N TYR A 60 -8.26 -12.71 -7.20
CA TYR A 60 -7.50 -11.50 -6.98
C TYR A 60 -7.34 -11.21 -5.50
N LYS A 61 -6.11 -10.89 -5.08
CA LYS A 61 -5.86 -10.16 -3.84
C LYS A 61 -6.17 -8.69 -4.08
N VAL A 62 -7.26 -8.23 -3.47
CA VAL A 62 -7.75 -6.84 -3.56
C VAL A 62 -7.37 -6.09 -2.29
N SER A 63 -6.69 -4.95 -2.44
CA SER A 63 -6.41 -4.01 -1.36
C SER A 63 -7.08 -2.67 -1.65
N LEU A 64 -7.89 -2.16 -0.72
CA LEU A 64 -8.50 -0.83 -0.82
C LEU A 64 -7.57 0.31 -0.36
N ARG A 65 -6.40 -0.03 0.18
CA ARG A 65 -5.36 0.98 0.44
C ARG A 65 -4.66 1.32 -0.87
N PRO A 66 -4.23 2.58 -1.06
CA PRO A 66 -3.24 2.87 -2.09
C PRO A 66 -2.10 1.87 -1.95
N PRO A 67 -1.55 1.36 -3.07
CA PRO A 67 -0.38 0.50 -3.01
C PRO A 67 0.64 1.23 -2.15
N LYS A 68 0.97 0.67 -0.98
CA LYS A 68 2.16 1.12 -0.27
C LYS A 68 3.27 0.83 -1.27
N ASN A 69 3.90 1.87 -1.80
CA ASN A 69 5.24 1.68 -2.31
C ASN A 69 6.04 1.28 -1.07
N ASP A 70 6.22 -0.01 -0.83
CA ASP A 70 7.03 -0.49 0.30
C ASP A 70 8.44 0.13 0.24
N LYS A 71 8.88 0.48 -0.99
CA LYS A 71 10.03 1.33 -1.27
C LYS A 71 9.95 2.72 -0.64
N GLU A 72 8.81 3.41 -0.71
CA GLU A 72 8.62 4.75 -0.15
C GLU A 72 8.65 4.73 1.38
N LEU A 73 8.08 3.70 2.00
CA LEU A 73 8.16 3.50 3.45
C LEU A 73 9.61 3.19 3.88
N GLN A 74 10.29 2.25 3.20
CA GLN A 74 11.71 1.96 3.44
C GLN A 74 12.60 3.18 3.24
N VAL A 75 12.36 3.98 2.19
CA VAL A 75 13.11 5.22 1.93
C VAL A 75 12.91 6.22 3.07
N LYS A 76 11.69 6.34 3.59
CA LYS A 76 11.40 7.26 4.71
C LYS A 76 12.11 6.84 6.00
N ASP A 77 12.12 5.54 6.29
CA ASP A 77 12.80 4.98 7.45
C ASP A 77 14.32 5.15 7.32
N HIS A 78 14.87 4.86 6.14
CA HIS A 78 16.30 5.03 5.84
C HIS A 78 16.74 6.50 5.90
N LEU A 79 15.94 7.41 5.35
CA LEU A 79 16.22 8.85 5.40
C LEU A 79 16.24 9.37 6.84
N SER A 80 15.32 8.88 7.68
CA SER A 80 15.24 9.25 9.09
C SER A 80 16.49 8.79 9.86
N ALA A 81 16.99 7.58 9.58
CA ALA A 81 18.22 7.07 10.17
C ALA A 81 19.44 7.92 9.78
N ILE A 82 19.59 8.25 8.49
CA ILE A 82 20.68 9.12 7.99
C ILE A 82 20.62 10.51 8.64
N GLN A 83 19.43 11.08 8.83
CA GLN A 83 19.27 12.38 9.47
C GLN A 83 19.70 12.37 10.94
N GLN A 84 19.39 11.29 11.67
CA GLN A 84 19.83 11.11 13.05
C GLN A 84 21.35 10.98 13.15
N GLU A 85 21.96 10.15 12.30
CA GLU A 85 23.42 9.97 12.28
C GLU A 85 24.13 11.30 11.95
N ASN A 86 23.65 12.04 10.96
CA ASN A 86 24.19 13.37 10.63
C ASN A 86 24.10 14.36 11.80
N LEU A 87 23.04 14.28 12.60
CA LEU A 87 22.91 15.13 13.79
C LEU A 87 23.95 14.75 14.85
N GLN A 88 24.16 13.45 15.08
CA GLN A 88 25.18 12.95 16.01
C GLN A 88 26.60 13.36 15.55
N LEU A 89 26.92 13.14 14.27
CA LEU A 89 28.20 13.52 13.69
C LEU A 89 28.46 15.03 13.80
N LYS A 90 27.44 15.87 13.57
CA LYS A 90 27.57 17.32 13.77
C LYS A 90 27.90 17.67 15.22
N GLN A 91 27.27 17.01 16.20
CA GLN A 91 27.55 17.25 17.61
C GLN A 91 28.97 16.81 18.00
N GLU A 92 29.41 15.65 17.51
CA GLU A 92 30.78 15.13 17.72
C GLU A 92 31.82 16.08 17.14
N LEU A 93 31.62 16.56 15.91
CA LEU A 93 32.52 17.52 15.25
C LEU A 93 32.60 18.84 15.99
N GLU A 94 31.47 19.35 16.50
CA GLU A 94 31.46 20.55 17.34
C GLU A 94 32.23 20.35 18.65
N ARG A 95 32.12 19.17 19.27
CA ARG A 95 32.91 18.83 20.47
C ARG A 95 34.41 18.82 20.15
N LEU A 96 34.81 18.09 19.11
CA LEU A 96 36.22 17.96 18.71
C LEU A 96 36.82 19.30 18.28
N LYS A 97 36.07 20.17 17.60
CA LYS A 97 36.53 21.53 17.27
C LYS A 97 36.82 22.36 18.53
N ARG A 98 35.95 22.27 19.55
CA ARG A 98 36.14 22.98 20.83
C ARG A 98 37.31 22.42 21.62
N GLU A 99 37.53 21.11 21.60
CA GLU A 99 38.67 20.46 22.26
C GLU A 99 39.98 20.84 21.56
N LYS A 100 40.02 20.80 20.23
CA LYS A 100 41.20 21.17 19.44
C LYS A 100 41.57 22.65 19.59
N GLY A 101 40.58 23.55 19.62
CA GLY A 101 40.80 24.98 19.85
C GLY A 101 41.14 25.37 21.29
N ARG A 102 41.13 24.44 22.25
CA ARG A 102 41.59 24.66 23.64
C ARG A 102 43.01 24.15 23.89
N ALA A 103 43.57 23.40 22.94
CA ALA A 103 44.91 22.82 23.01
C ALA A 103 45.98 23.68 22.30
N GLU A 104 45.58 24.82 21.74
CA GLU A 104 46.42 25.88 21.16
C GLU A 104 46.36 27.14 22.04
#